data_AF-A0A0F9GZX4-F1
#
_entry.id   AF-A0A0F9GZX4-F1
#
_cell.length_a   1.000
_cell.length_b   1.000
_cell.length_c   1.000
_cell.angle_alpha   90.00
_cell.angle_beta   90.00
_cell.angle_gamma   90.00
#
_symmetry.space_group_name_H-M   'P 1'
#
loop_
_entity.id
_entity.type
_entity.pdbx_description
1 polymer ?
#
loop_
_entity_poly.entity_id
_entity_poly.type
_entity_poly.pdbx_seq_one_letter_code
_entity_poly.pdbx_strand_id
1 'polypeptide(L)'
;MTTRYQKSQIEDVARILSYHTTAAGMDDEQERMQWLTWIAKSFVDLFAADNPPRCSTCGASVCSQRGHVFASGFDRERFLAACGLIEDEKEFSWDE
;
A
#
# COMPACT_ATOMS: atom_id res chain seq x y z
N MET A 1 26.95 5.30 -9.05
CA MET A 1 25.57 4.89 -9.37
C MET A 1 24.80 4.85 -8.06
N THR A 2 23.82 5.75 -7.90
CA THR A 2 22.77 5.53 -6.89
C THR A 2 21.77 4.58 -7.52
N THR A 3 21.63 3.39 -6.97
CA THR A 3 20.55 2.49 -7.39
C THR A 3 19.22 3.14 -6.99
N ARG A 4 18.21 3.09 -7.87
CA ARG A 4 16.86 3.63 -7.58
C ARG A 4 16.29 3.03 -6.29
N TYR A 5 16.69 1.81 -5.96
CA TYR A 5 16.30 1.09 -4.75
C TYR A 5 17.53 0.75 -3.90
N GLN A 6 17.38 0.84 -2.59
CA GLN A 6 18.35 0.37 -1.61
C GLN A 6 18.24 -1.15 -1.43
N LYS A 7 19.32 -1.77 -0.94
CA LYS A 7 19.37 -3.21 -0.67
C LYS A 7 18.24 -3.66 0.27
N SER A 8 17.97 -2.89 1.33
CA SER A 8 16.89 -3.17 2.28
C SER A 8 15.52 -3.22 1.60
N GLN A 9 15.21 -2.29 0.70
CA GLN A 9 13.96 -2.27 -0.05
C GLN A 9 13.79 -3.52 -0.91
N ILE A 10 14.86 -3.97 -1.57
CA ILE A 10 14.85 -5.19 -2.37
C ILE A 10 14.61 -6.42 -1.48
N GLU A 11 15.23 -6.48 -0.30
CA GLU A 11 15.05 -7.57 0.67
C GLU A 11 13.62 -7.61 1.25
N ASP A 12 13.00 -6.47 1.53
CA ASP A 12 11.62 -6.40 2.02
C ASP A 12 10.62 -6.85 0.95
N VAL A 13 10.81 -6.43 -0.31
CA VAL A 13 10.03 -6.95 -1.46
C VAL A 13 10.15 -8.46 -1.57
N ALA A 14 11.39 -8.99 -1.50
CA ALA A 14 11.63 -10.43 -1.58
C ALA A 14 10.95 -11.19 -0.43
N ARG A 15 10.92 -10.63 0.78
CA ARG A 15 10.25 -11.22 1.95
C ARG A 15 8.74 -11.28 1.75
N ILE A 16 8.11 -10.20 1.27
CA ILE A 16 6.67 -10.16 0.96
C ILE A 16 6.34 -11.24 -0.07
N LEU A 17 7.09 -11.29 -1.18
CA LEU A 17 6.86 -12.27 -2.23
C LEU A 17 7.01 -13.70 -1.70
N SER A 18 8.10 -14.00 -0.99
CA SER A 18 8.38 -15.33 -0.42
C SER A 18 7.28 -15.81 0.52
N TYR A 19 6.83 -14.94 1.44
CA TYR A 19 5.75 -15.24 2.39
C TYR A 19 4.46 -15.64 1.67
N HIS A 20 4.11 -14.91 0.62
CA HIS A 20 2.90 -15.18 -0.14
C HIS A 20 3.07 -16.38 -1.08
N THR A 21 4.20 -16.56 -1.77
CA THR A 21 4.42 -17.71 -2.68
C THR A 21 4.47 -19.05 -1.96
N THR A 22 4.99 -19.10 -0.73
CA THR A 22 5.04 -20.35 0.05
C THR A 22 3.68 -20.75 0.61
N ALA A 23 2.75 -19.80 0.71
CA ALA A 23 1.36 -20.03 1.09
C ALA A 23 0.46 -20.45 -0.09
N ALA A 24 0.95 -20.37 -1.34
CA ALA A 24 0.14 -20.60 -2.53
C ALA A 24 0.39 -21.98 -3.14
N GLY A 25 -0.49 -22.93 -2.86
CA GLY A 25 -0.71 -24.14 -3.67
C GLY A 25 -2.01 -23.99 -4.46
N MET A 26 -2.13 -22.94 -5.27
CA MET A 26 -3.42 -22.43 -5.74
C MET A 26 -3.68 -22.81 -7.20
N ASP A 27 -4.58 -23.78 -7.41
CA ASP A 27 -5.14 -24.14 -8.72
C ASP A 27 -6.40 -23.31 -9.07
N ASP A 28 -6.91 -22.55 -8.09
CA ASP A 28 -8.15 -21.77 -8.20
C ASP A 28 -7.90 -20.27 -8.44
N GLU A 29 -8.70 -19.68 -9.33
CA GLU A 29 -8.58 -18.27 -9.71
C GLU A 29 -9.00 -17.31 -8.60
N GLN A 30 -9.99 -17.68 -7.78
CA GLN A 30 -10.45 -16.86 -6.67
C GLN A 30 -9.37 -16.78 -5.58
N GLU A 31 -8.73 -17.91 -5.26
CA GLU A 31 -7.59 -17.95 -4.35
C GLU A 31 -6.42 -17.09 -4.85
N ARG A 32 -6.12 -17.14 -6.16
CA ARG A 32 -5.09 -16.29 -6.79
C ARG A 32 -5.41 -14.79 -6.68
N MET A 33 -6.67 -14.40 -6.85
CA MET A 33 -7.09 -13.00 -6.72
C MET A 33 -7.04 -12.50 -5.28
N GLN A 34 -7.43 -13.35 -4.32
CA GLN A 34 -7.25 -13.05 -2.89
C GLN A 34 -5.76 -12.90 -2.55
N TRP A 35 -4.91 -13.76 -3.09
CA TRP A 35 -3.47 -13.69 -2.91
C TRP A 35 -2.86 -12.38 -3.41
N LEU A 36 -3.23 -11.95 -4.63
CA LEU A 36 -2.79 -10.64 -5.17
C LEU A 36 -3.26 -9.48 -4.31
N THR A 37 -4.46 -9.58 -3.73
CA THR A 37 -4.99 -8.57 -2.80
C THR A 37 -4.13 -8.46 -1.54
N TRP A 38 -3.69 -9.58 -0.97
CA TRP A 38 -2.81 -9.58 0.21
C TRP A 38 -1.45 -8.96 -0.08
N ILE A 39 -0.86 -9.31 -1.22
CA ILE A 39 0.42 -8.72 -1.65
C ILE A 39 0.31 -7.20 -1.83
N ALA A 40 -0.74 -6.73 -2.51
CA ALA A 40 -0.96 -5.30 -2.69
C ALA A 40 -1.10 -4.57 -1.35
N LYS A 41 -1.78 -5.16 -0.36
CA LYS A 41 -1.87 -4.63 1.01
C LYS A 41 -0.50 -4.60 1.71
N SER A 42 0.34 -5.62 1.57
CA SER A 42 1.69 -5.59 2.15
C SER A 42 2.59 -4.53 1.51
N PHE A 43 2.44 -4.28 0.20
CA PHE A 43 3.19 -3.22 -0.47
C PHE A 43 2.77 -1.82 -0.02
N VAL A 44 1.50 -1.61 0.34
CA VAL A 44 1.03 -0.34 0.89
C VAL A 44 1.84 0.06 2.13
N ASP A 45 2.05 -0.88 3.05
CA ASP A 45 2.77 -0.60 4.29
C ASP A 45 4.25 -0.32 4.01
N LEU A 46 4.86 -1.06 3.08
CA LEU A 46 6.23 -0.84 2.64
C LEU A 46 6.41 0.55 2.00
N PHE A 47 5.52 0.94 1.09
CA PHE A 47 5.59 2.25 0.44
C PHE A 47 5.28 3.41 1.38
N ALA A 48 4.38 3.22 2.34
CA ALA A 48 4.15 4.21 3.40
C ALA A 48 5.38 4.40 4.30
N ALA A 49 6.12 3.32 4.59
CA ALA A 49 7.35 3.40 5.36
C ALA A 49 8.48 4.10 4.61
N ASP A 50 8.63 3.81 3.30
CA ASP A 50 9.68 4.39 2.46
C ASP A 50 9.42 5.85 2.06
N ASN A 51 8.15 6.24 1.91
CA ASN A 51 7.74 7.58 1.55
C ASN A 51 6.73 8.13 2.57
N PRO A 52 7.19 8.40 3.81
CA PRO A 52 6.30 8.84 4.87
C PRO A 52 5.72 10.23 4.56
N PRO A 53 4.49 10.49 5.01
CA PRO A 53 3.88 11.79 4.80
C PRO A 53 4.72 12.88 5.45
N ARG A 54 4.96 13.99 4.72
CA ARG A 54 5.67 15.15 5.27
C ARG A 54 4.72 16.33 5.42
N CYS A 55 4.73 16.89 6.62
CA CYS A 55 4.03 18.12 6.90
C CYS A 55 4.64 19.26 6.07
N SER A 56 3.82 19.98 5.31
CA SER A 56 4.29 21.13 4.52
C SER A 56 4.78 22.29 5.39
N THR A 57 4.21 22.41 6.60
CA THR A 57 4.52 23.49 7.54
C THR A 57 5.80 23.18 8.35
N CYS A 58 6.01 21.94 8.76
CA CYS A 58 7.14 21.55 9.61
C CYS A 58 8.30 20.88 8.89
N GLY A 59 8.06 20.31 7.70
CA GLY A 59 8.99 19.38 7.03
C GLY A 59 9.16 18.02 7.72
N ALA A 60 8.55 17.82 8.90
CA ALA A 60 8.62 16.62 9.71
C ALA A 60 7.59 15.56 9.28
N SER A 61 7.95 14.29 9.47
CA SER A 61 7.07 13.15 9.20
C SER A 61 6.06 12.86 10.32
N VAL A 62 6.28 13.42 11.51
CA VAL A 62 5.38 13.30 12.66
C VAL A 62 5.10 14.69 13.18
N CYS A 63 3.83 15.10 13.12
CA CYS A 63 3.37 16.36 13.67
C CYS A 63 1.95 16.20 14.20
N SER A 64 1.74 16.57 15.46
CA SER A 64 0.43 16.46 16.14
C SER A 64 -0.28 17.81 16.28
N GLN A 65 0.20 18.87 15.61
CA GLN A 65 -0.38 20.20 15.70
C GLN A 65 -1.60 20.33 14.79
N ARG A 66 -2.71 20.83 15.35
CA ARG A 66 -3.92 21.15 14.60
C ARG A 66 -3.62 22.19 13.52
N GLY A 67 -4.12 21.97 12.30
CA GLY A 67 -3.93 22.88 11.16
C GLY A 67 -2.72 22.58 10.27
N HIS A 68 -1.94 21.55 10.59
CA HIS A 68 -0.81 21.13 9.77
C HIS A 68 -1.26 20.18 8.67
N VAL A 69 -0.90 20.50 7.43
CA VAL A 69 -1.27 19.73 6.24
C VAL A 69 -0.08 18.88 5.81
N PHE A 70 -0.34 17.63 5.45
CA PHE A 70 0.64 16.76 4.81
C PHE A 70 0.50 16.92 3.29
N ALA A 71 1.52 17.48 2.64
CA ALA A 71 1.47 17.82 1.21
C ALA A 71 2.26 16.85 0.32
N SER A 72 2.98 15.91 0.93
CA SER A 72 3.74 14.88 0.21
C SER A 72 3.77 13.59 1.02
N GLY A 73 4.09 12.48 0.35
CA GLY A 73 4.10 11.14 0.93
C GLY A 73 3.45 10.15 -0.03
N PHE A 74 3.47 8.87 0.36
CA PHE A 74 2.73 7.83 -0.34
C PHE A 74 1.22 7.96 -0.06
N ASP A 75 0.43 8.01 -1.13
CA ASP A 75 -1.02 8.04 -1.04
C ASP A 75 -1.56 6.60 -1.07
N ARG A 76 -1.85 6.10 0.14
CA ARG A 76 -2.37 4.76 0.36
C ARG A 76 -3.69 4.52 -0.37
N GLU A 77 -4.59 5.51 -0.36
CA GLU A 77 -5.92 5.36 -0.93
C GLU A 77 -5.84 5.27 -2.45
N ARG A 78 -5.12 6.20 -3.09
CA ARG A 78 -4.92 6.16 -4.54
C ARG A 78 -4.24 4.88 -5.01
N PHE A 79 -3.28 4.35 -4.24
CA PHE A 79 -2.65 3.08 -4.57
C PHE A 79 -3.63 1.92 -4.52
N LEU A 80 -4.40 1.80 -3.43
CA LEU A 80 -5.39 0.73 -3.29
C LEU A 80 -6.50 0.82 -4.33
N ALA A 81 -6.96 2.04 -4.66
CA ALA A 81 -7.92 2.26 -5.75
C ALA A 81 -7.35 1.81 -7.10
N ALA A 82 -6.08 2.12 -7.39
CA ALA A 82 -5.41 1.64 -8.61
C ALA A 82 -5.27 0.11 -8.65
N CYS A 83 -5.22 -0.55 -7.49
CA CYS A 83 -5.26 -2.00 -7.36
C CYS A 83 -6.69 -2.59 -7.43
N GLY A 84 -7.73 -1.76 -7.53
CA GLY A 84 -9.14 -2.21 -7.48
C GLY A 84 -9.57 -2.71 -6.10
N LEU A 85 -8.89 -2.28 -5.04
CA LEU A 85 -9.09 -2.74 -3.65
C LEU A 85 -9.87 -1.77 -2.78
N ILE A 86 -10.19 -0.59 -3.33
CA ILE A 86 -11.21 0.28 -2.77
C ILE A 86 -12.44 0.00 -3.61
N GLU A 87 -13.45 -0.58 -2.98
CA GLU A 87 -14.79 -0.54 -3.53
C GLU A 87 -15.13 0.94 -3.61
N ASP A 88 -15.32 1.47 -4.83
CA ASP A 88 -16.21 2.63 -4.98
C ASP A 88 -17.42 2.31 -4.10
N GLU A 89 -17.82 3.22 -3.22
CA GLU A 89 -19.09 3.11 -2.51
C GLU A 89 -20.16 2.90 -3.59
N LYS A 90 -20.42 1.64 -3.94
CA LYS A 90 -21.58 1.24 -4.72
C LYS A 90 -22.70 1.48 -3.75
N GLU A 91 -23.19 2.70 -3.82
CA GLU A 91 -24.54 3.14 -3.49
C GLU A 91 -25.41 1.90 -3.26
N PHE A 92 -25.51 1.51 -2.00
CA PHE A 92 -26.42 0.47 -1.56
C PHE A 92 -27.80 1.11 -1.67
N SER A 93 -28.34 1.16 -2.88
CA SER A 93 -29.74 1.49 -3.15
C SER A 93 -30.56 0.40 -2.46
N TRP A 94 -31.21 0.81 -1.38
CA TRP A 94 -32.29 0.06 -0.77
C TRP A 94 -33.57 0.38 -1.53
N ASP A 95 -33.69 -0.14 -2.75
CA ASP A 95 -34.95 -0.20 -3.51
C ASP A 95 -34.96 -1.61 -4.15
N GLU A 96 -35.88 -2.54 -3.92
CA GLU A 96 -37.22 -2.60 -3.31
C GLU A 96 -37.42 -4.02 -2.74
#